data_AF-A0AAV2HEP0-F1
#
_entry.id   AF-A0AAV2HEP0-F1
#
_cell.length_a   1.000
_cell.length_b   1.000
_cell.length_c   1.000
_cell.angle_alpha   90.00
_cell.angle_beta   90.00
_cell.angle_gamma   90.00
#
_symmetry.space_group_name_H-M   'P 1'
#
loop_
_entity.id
_entity.type
_entity.pdbx_description
1 polymer ?
#
loop_
_entity_poly.entity_id
_entity_poly.type
_entity_poly.pdbx_seq_one_letter_code
_entity_poly.pdbx_strand_id
1 'polypeptide(L)'
;MDVRFQIILTITCLASFSLTPTHQQQAAPANNKCMEDVLAVLWDCVKVANLTTGNFAWFVTNGTSPKSEAPANMDTFKTQICGVQQQIAACVMQKLIPILNTTTCIGTSTTTSQVQVVQTQLTSLFGTYDLKCMHPCRATLIPDLKECYSANGLDPKLFATNTSNGAVIGSTLEQVNKFCGNKDKVMTCLKAKADACPESPQILRAISFDITAFTKYVGILCSDEKSYLTGLQCFAETTPEVDICQQKQSQAVMQLEMQANQGKWSEDRFYTSLCEITYAQITCDIAAWSKKNHEACIPAVIGLRQKLECELSAPQCKSNTKLAEDPSNPCAGKGTHAALEGTNSARSATLVNGVLLHTFLIAAIALLY
;
A
#
# COMPACT_ATOMS: atom_id res chain seq x y z
N MET A 1 10.52 13.38 -11.75
CA MET A 1 9.05 13.28 -11.93
C MET A 1 8.71 11.82 -12.14
N ASP A 2 8.31 11.10 -11.10
CA ASP A 2 7.22 10.12 -11.24
C ASP A 2 6.60 9.81 -9.86
N VAL A 3 5.54 10.56 -9.56
CA VAL A 3 4.64 10.43 -8.40
C VAL A 3 3.31 9.78 -8.87
N ARG A 4 3.26 9.27 -10.11
CA ARG A 4 1.98 9.11 -10.84
C ARG A 4 1.31 7.75 -10.74
N PHE A 5 1.80 6.83 -9.93
CA PHE A 5 1.14 5.52 -9.73
C PHE A 5 0.60 5.26 -8.32
N GLN A 6 1.03 6.01 -7.30
CA GLN A 6 0.50 5.87 -5.94
C GLN A 6 -0.85 6.57 -5.72
N ILE A 7 -1.18 7.57 -6.55
CA ILE A 7 -2.38 8.40 -6.37
C ILE A 7 -3.68 7.63 -6.70
N ILE A 8 -3.62 6.59 -7.54
CA ILE A 8 -4.82 5.83 -7.95
C ILE A 8 -5.36 4.94 -6.82
N LEU A 9 -4.53 4.58 -5.82
CA LEU A 9 -4.94 3.78 -4.67
C LEU A 9 -5.17 4.60 -3.38
N THR A 10 -4.60 5.80 -3.27
CA THR A 10 -4.77 6.65 -2.07
C THR A 10 -6.01 7.55 -2.11
N ILE A 11 -6.53 7.91 -3.29
CA ILE A 11 -7.67 8.85 -3.39
C ILE A 11 -9.03 8.20 -3.05
N THR A 12 -9.18 6.87 -3.13
CA THR A 12 -10.45 6.20 -2.82
C THR A 12 -10.80 6.19 -1.33
N CYS A 13 -9.86 6.48 -0.42
CA CYS A 13 -10.13 6.52 1.03
C CYS A 13 -10.48 7.92 1.58
N LEU A 14 -10.30 9.01 0.81
CA LEU A 14 -10.52 10.39 1.30
C LEU A 14 -11.74 11.10 0.70
N ALA A 15 -12.48 10.46 -0.20
CA ALA A 15 -13.59 11.09 -0.95
C ALA A 15 -14.94 11.14 -0.20
N SER A 16 -14.96 11.12 1.14
CA SER A 16 -16.20 11.25 1.93
C SER A 16 -16.44 12.64 2.55
N PHE A 17 -15.64 13.65 2.22
CA PHE A 17 -15.93 15.04 2.63
C PHE A 17 -16.02 15.99 1.44
N SER A 18 -17.27 16.40 1.16
CA SER A 18 -17.67 17.59 0.39
C SER A 18 -17.60 17.51 -1.14
N LEU A 19 -18.58 16.83 -1.75
CA LEU A 19 -18.94 17.03 -3.17
C LEU A 19 -20.02 18.11 -3.28
N THR A 20 -19.60 19.36 -3.52
CA THR A 20 -20.41 20.29 -4.32
C THR A 20 -19.88 20.21 -5.76
N PRO A 21 -20.67 19.77 -6.75
CA PRO A 21 -20.22 19.68 -8.12
C PRO A 21 -20.20 21.08 -8.75
N THR A 22 -19.04 21.72 -8.80
CA THR A 22 -18.80 22.80 -9.76
C THR A 22 -18.56 22.18 -11.13
N HIS A 23 -19.65 22.00 -11.89
CA HIS A 23 -19.59 21.73 -13.33
C HIS A 23 -19.00 22.95 -14.06
N GLN A 24 -17.68 23.07 -14.10
CA GLN A 24 -17.04 23.80 -15.20
C GLN A 24 -17.15 22.92 -16.44
N GLN A 25 -18.14 23.23 -17.28
CA GLN A 25 -18.28 22.72 -18.63
C GLN A 25 -17.08 23.21 -19.45
N GLN A 26 -15.98 22.44 -19.42
CA GLN A 26 -14.92 22.57 -20.40
C GLN A 26 -15.51 22.24 -21.77
N ALA A 27 -15.41 23.16 -22.72
CA ALA A 27 -15.88 22.96 -24.10
C ALA A 27 -15.40 21.61 -24.63
N ALA A 28 -16.29 20.87 -25.30
CA ALA A 28 -16.02 19.54 -25.82
C ALA A 28 -14.69 19.54 -26.60
N PRO A 29 -13.65 18.81 -26.14
CA PRO A 29 -12.39 18.78 -26.86
C PRO A 29 -12.64 18.21 -28.25
N ALA A 30 -12.03 18.85 -29.26
CA ALA A 30 -11.98 18.34 -30.61
C ALA A 30 -11.57 16.86 -30.60
N ASN A 31 -12.24 16.07 -31.43
CA ASN A 31 -12.17 14.61 -31.50
C ASN A 31 -10.72 14.09 -31.37
N ASN A 32 -10.34 13.70 -30.15
CA ASN A 32 -8.95 13.38 -29.81
C ASN A 32 -8.73 11.89 -29.96
N LYS A 33 -7.94 11.51 -30.96
CA LYS A 33 -7.58 10.12 -31.28
C LYS A 33 -7.08 9.32 -30.06
N CYS A 34 -6.33 9.95 -29.16
CA CYS A 34 -5.89 9.31 -27.91
C CYS A 34 -7.08 8.85 -27.06
N MET A 35 -8.08 9.71 -26.86
CA MET A 35 -9.26 9.39 -26.06
C MET A 35 -10.15 8.34 -26.75
N GLU A 36 -10.25 8.40 -28.08
CA GLU A 36 -10.95 7.35 -28.85
C GLU A 36 -10.30 5.99 -28.65
N ASP A 37 -8.98 5.89 -28.72
CA ASP A 37 -8.24 4.65 -28.54
C ASP A 37 -8.35 4.11 -27.10
N VAL A 38 -8.33 5.00 -26.11
CA VAL A 38 -8.57 4.65 -24.70
C VAL A 38 -9.98 4.09 -24.50
N LEU A 39 -11.00 4.76 -25.05
CA LEU A 39 -12.38 4.30 -24.95
C LEU A 39 -12.58 2.98 -25.72
N ALA A 40 -11.93 2.80 -26.87
CA ALA A 40 -11.96 1.54 -27.61
C ALA A 40 -11.41 0.38 -26.76
N VAL A 41 -10.29 0.60 -26.05
CA VAL A 41 -9.75 -0.38 -25.10
C VAL A 41 -10.73 -0.67 -23.96
N LEU A 42 -11.33 0.35 -23.37
CA LEU A 42 -12.33 0.16 -22.32
C LEU A 42 -13.49 -0.72 -22.81
N TRP A 43 -14.06 -0.40 -23.97
CA TRP A 43 -15.18 -1.15 -24.53
C TRP A 43 -14.82 -2.57 -24.93
N ASP A 44 -13.61 -2.78 -25.45
CA ASP A 44 -13.10 -4.11 -25.73
C ASP A 44 -12.98 -4.94 -24.45
N CYS A 45 -12.43 -4.38 -23.38
CA CYS A 45 -12.33 -5.05 -22.07
C CYS A 45 -13.70 -5.36 -21.44
N VAL A 46 -14.68 -4.46 -21.60
CA VAL A 46 -16.07 -4.69 -21.18
C VAL A 46 -16.68 -5.88 -21.94
N LYS A 47 -16.44 -5.97 -23.26
CA LYS A 47 -16.91 -7.11 -24.08
C LYS A 47 -16.23 -8.42 -23.70
N VAL A 48 -14.91 -8.39 -23.46
CA VAL A 48 -14.14 -9.56 -22.99
C VAL A 48 -14.66 -10.08 -21.65
N ALA A 49 -15.19 -9.20 -20.80
CA ALA A 49 -15.87 -9.56 -19.56
C ALA A 49 -17.34 -10.02 -19.75
N ASN A 50 -17.78 -10.25 -20.99
CA ASN A 50 -19.14 -10.63 -21.36
C ASN A 50 -20.22 -9.65 -20.88
N LEU A 51 -19.91 -8.35 -20.90
CA LEU A 51 -20.87 -7.29 -20.62
C LEU A 51 -21.20 -6.52 -21.91
N THR A 52 -22.40 -5.95 -21.97
CA THR A 52 -22.75 -5.00 -23.03
C THR A 52 -22.15 -3.63 -22.72
N THR A 53 -21.66 -2.94 -23.75
CA THR A 53 -21.13 -1.58 -23.59
C THR A 53 -22.20 -0.60 -23.13
N GLY A 54 -23.45 -0.81 -23.54
CA GLY A 54 -24.60 0.00 -23.15
C GLY A 54 -24.93 -0.10 -21.66
N ASN A 55 -25.01 -1.33 -21.12
CA ASN A 55 -25.29 -1.51 -19.69
C ASN A 55 -24.12 -1.05 -18.81
N PHE A 56 -22.88 -1.28 -19.24
CA PHE A 56 -21.72 -0.71 -18.54
C PHE A 56 -21.76 0.82 -18.53
N ALA A 57 -21.96 1.45 -19.69
CA ALA A 57 -22.05 2.91 -19.80
C ALA A 57 -23.19 3.48 -18.92
N TRP A 58 -24.35 2.82 -18.89
CA TRP A 58 -25.45 3.18 -18.00
C TRP A 58 -25.02 3.11 -16.54
N PHE A 59 -24.34 2.03 -16.15
CA PHE A 59 -23.89 1.82 -14.78
C PHE A 59 -22.89 2.88 -14.31
N VAL A 60 -21.88 3.20 -15.12
CA VAL A 60 -20.85 4.18 -14.71
C VAL A 60 -21.28 5.64 -14.87
N THR A 61 -22.28 5.94 -15.71
CA THR A 61 -22.77 7.33 -15.94
C THR A 61 -24.14 7.63 -15.35
N ASN A 62 -24.77 6.65 -14.69
CA ASN A 62 -26.14 6.74 -14.21
C ASN A 62 -27.15 7.09 -15.33
N GLY A 63 -26.94 6.51 -16.52
CA GLY A 63 -27.81 6.73 -17.69
C GLY A 63 -27.66 8.08 -18.40
N THR A 64 -26.66 8.89 -18.05
CA THR A 64 -26.47 10.21 -18.68
C THR A 64 -25.70 10.15 -20.01
N SER A 65 -25.03 9.03 -20.31
CA SER A 65 -24.35 8.84 -21.59
C SER A 65 -25.34 8.56 -22.74
N PRO A 66 -25.17 9.16 -23.92
CA PRO A 66 -25.99 8.86 -25.10
C PRO A 66 -25.95 7.38 -25.55
N LYS A 67 -24.89 6.66 -25.17
CA LYS A 67 -24.71 5.23 -25.49
C LYS A 67 -25.18 4.30 -24.37
N SER A 68 -25.82 4.84 -23.33
CA SER A 68 -26.25 4.05 -22.18
C SER A 68 -27.55 3.31 -22.46
N GLU A 69 -27.62 2.06 -22.01
CA GLU A 69 -28.84 1.24 -22.03
C GLU A 69 -29.07 0.69 -20.62
N ALA A 70 -30.26 0.92 -20.06
CA ALA A 70 -30.60 0.37 -18.76
C ALA A 70 -30.62 -1.17 -18.83
N PRO A 71 -30.00 -1.88 -17.88
CA PRO A 71 -30.07 -3.34 -17.84
C PRO A 71 -31.50 -3.79 -17.46
N ALA A 72 -31.93 -4.93 -17.98
CA ALA A 72 -33.26 -5.47 -17.73
C ALA A 72 -33.52 -5.80 -16.25
N ASN A 73 -32.48 -6.22 -15.52
CA ASN A 73 -32.52 -6.44 -14.08
C ASN A 73 -31.28 -5.83 -13.43
N MET A 74 -31.48 -4.78 -12.63
CA MET A 74 -30.40 -4.02 -11.98
C MET A 74 -29.60 -4.85 -10.97
N ASP A 75 -30.23 -5.71 -10.19
CA ASP A 75 -29.56 -6.47 -9.13
C ASP A 75 -28.72 -7.61 -9.71
N THR A 76 -29.26 -8.33 -10.70
CA THR A 76 -28.52 -9.35 -11.45
C THR A 76 -27.34 -8.72 -12.18
N PHE A 77 -27.58 -7.58 -12.85
CA PHE A 77 -26.51 -6.88 -13.55
C PHE A 77 -25.44 -6.36 -12.60
N LYS A 78 -25.83 -5.79 -11.45
CA LYS A 78 -24.88 -5.35 -10.41
C LYS A 78 -24.01 -6.51 -9.93
N THR A 79 -24.60 -7.68 -9.67
CA THR A 79 -23.85 -8.88 -9.27
C THR A 79 -22.86 -9.30 -10.35
N GLN A 80 -23.29 -9.31 -11.60
CA GLN A 80 -22.44 -9.67 -12.74
C GLN A 80 -21.30 -8.68 -12.95
N ILE A 81 -21.59 -7.37 -13.07
CA ILE A 81 -20.61 -6.33 -13.34
C ILE A 81 -19.58 -6.26 -12.20
N CYS A 82 -20.02 -6.25 -10.94
CA CYS A 82 -19.09 -6.20 -9.81
C CYS A 82 -18.24 -7.47 -9.69
N GLY A 83 -18.75 -8.64 -10.09
CA GLY A 83 -17.98 -9.88 -10.13
C GLY A 83 -16.82 -9.88 -11.15
N VAL A 84 -16.88 -9.03 -12.17
CA VAL A 84 -15.84 -8.91 -13.22
C VAL A 84 -15.03 -7.60 -13.12
N GLN A 85 -15.19 -6.83 -12.03
CA GLN A 85 -14.51 -5.54 -11.86
C GLN A 85 -12.98 -5.66 -11.97
N GLN A 86 -12.37 -6.64 -11.29
CA GLN A 86 -10.91 -6.85 -11.35
C GLN A 86 -10.44 -7.28 -12.75
N GLN A 87 -11.22 -8.11 -13.44
CA GLN A 87 -10.92 -8.55 -14.81
C GLN A 87 -10.92 -7.37 -15.79
N ILE A 88 -11.93 -6.48 -15.70
CA ILE A 88 -12.02 -5.28 -16.55
C ILE A 88 -10.87 -4.34 -16.24
N ALA A 89 -10.60 -4.07 -14.96
CA ALA A 89 -9.49 -3.19 -14.55
C ALA A 89 -8.13 -3.73 -15.05
N ALA A 90 -7.86 -5.02 -14.86
CA ALA A 90 -6.62 -5.64 -15.34
C ALA A 90 -6.48 -5.57 -16.87
N CYS A 91 -7.55 -5.88 -17.60
CA CYS A 91 -7.57 -5.77 -19.07
C CYS A 91 -7.29 -4.34 -19.54
N VAL A 92 -7.96 -3.35 -18.95
CA VAL A 92 -7.77 -1.95 -19.32
C VAL A 92 -6.34 -1.53 -19.03
N MET A 93 -5.80 -1.82 -17.85
CA MET A 93 -4.42 -1.47 -17.51
C MET A 93 -3.40 -2.11 -18.45
N GLN A 94 -3.58 -3.39 -18.80
CA GLN A 94 -2.69 -4.10 -19.72
C GLN A 94 -2.67 -3.46 -21.12
N LYS A 95 -3.84 -3.09 -21.65
CA LYS A 95 -3.99 -2.56 -23.02
C LYS A 95 -3.77 -1.04 -23.11
N LEU A 96 -3.89 -0.32 -22.00
CA LEU A 96 -3.78 1.12 -21.94
C LEU A 96 -2.32 1.60 -21.97
N ILE A 97 -1.39 0.86 -21.35
CA ILE A 97 0.02 1.25 -21.27
C ILE A 97 0.64 1.54 -22.65
N PRO A 98 0.49 0.67 -23.68
CA PRO A 98 1.02 0.97 -25.02
C PRO A 98 0.43 2.24 -25.64
N ILE A 99 -0.86 2.51 -25.41
CA ILE A 99 -1.57 3.68 -25.96
C ILE A 99 -1.06 4.97 -25.34
N LEU A 100 -0.91 5.00 -24.02
CA LEU A 100 -0.42 6.17 -23.29
C LEU A 100 1.01 6.55 -23.68
N ASN A 101 1.80 5.58 -24.15
CA ASN A 101 3.17 5.79 -24.62
C ASN A 101 3.27 6.22 -26.10
N THR A 102 2.14 6.35 -26.80
CA THR A 102 2.15 6.85 -28.19
C THR A 102 2.34 8.36 -28.23
N THR A 103 2.96 8.84 -29.31
CA THR A 103 3.09 10.28 -29.60
C THR A 103 1.74 11.00 -29.67
N THR A 104 0.67 10.28 -30.03
CA THR A 104 -0.71 10.76 -30.05
C THR A 104 -1.24 11.13 -28.66
N CYS A 105 -0.85 10.40 -27.61
CA CYS A 105 -1.27 10.67 -26.24
C CYS A 105 -0.31 11.57 -25.47
N ILE A 106 1.01 11.41 -25.69
CA ILE A 106 2.03 12.23 -25.03
C ILE A 106 1.97 13.67 -25.52
N GLY A 107 1.58 13.88 -26.78
CA GLY A 107 1.68 15.17 -27.46
C GLY A 107 3.13 15.47 -27.88
N THR A 108 3.33 16.57 -28.59
CA THR A 108 4.67 17.08 -28.94
C THR A 108 5.22 18.04 -27.88
N SER A 109 4.41 18.40 -26.88
CA SER A 109 4.76 19.29 -25.76
C SER A 109 4.02 18.89 -24.48
N THR A 110 4.51 19.34 -23.32
CA THR A 110 3.85 19.15 -22.02
C THR A 110 2.46 19.79 -21.94
N THR A 111 2.19 20.83 -22.74
CA THR A 111 0.90 21.52 -22.85
C THR A 111 -0.10 20.82 -23.77
N THR A 112 0.35 19.89 -24.61
CA THR A 112 -0.49 19.11 -25.54
C THR A 112 -0.72 17.67 -25.07
N SER A 113 -0.12 17.30 -23.92
CA SER A 113 -0.25 15.96 -23.36
C SER A 113 -1.69 15.67 -22.92
N GLN A 114 -2.25 14.60 -23.47
CA GLN A 114 -3.61 14.15 -23.18
C GLN A 114 -3.63 13.11 -22.06
N VAL A 115 -2.46 12.68 -21.59
CA VAL A 115 -2.29 11.69 -20.53
C VAL A 115 -3.03 12.10 -19.25
N GLN A 116 -2.94 13.37 -18.84
CA GLN A 116 -3.63 13.85 -17.63
C GLN A 116 -5.17 13.86 -17.79
N VAL A 117 -5.66 14.23 -18.98
CA VAL A 117 -7.10 14.21 -19.28
C VAL A 117 -7.62 12.77 -19.25
N VAL A 118 -6.91 11.84 -19.89
CA VAL A 118 -7.21 10.41 -19.88
C VAL A 118 -7.20 9.85 -18.45
N GLN A 119 -6.16 10.15 -17.67
CA GLN A 119 -6.06 9.72 -16.28
C GLN A 119 -7.23 10.23 -15.44
N THR A 120 -7.60 11.50 -15.57
CA THR A 120 -8.72 12.09 -14.83
C THR A 120 -10.05 11.41 -15.20
N GLN A 121 -10.30 11.19 -16.48
CA GLN A 121 -11.51 10.54 -16.98
C GLN A 121 -11.61 9.07 -16.52
N LEU A 122 -10.53 8.30 -16.65
CA LEU A 122 -10.49 6.91 -16.20
C LEU A 122 -10.63 6.82 -14.67
N THR A 123 -10.01 7.73 -13.92
CA THR A 123 -10.15 7.77 -12.46
C THR A 123 -11.59 8.05 -12.06
N SER A 124 -12.27 9.00 -12.72
CA SER A 124 -13.67 9.30 -12.46
C SER A 124 -14.59 8.10 -12.80
N LEU A 125 -14.34 7.45 -13.94
CA LEU A 125 -15.12 6.31 -14.40
C LEU A 125 -14.95 5.09 -13.49
N PHE A 126 -13.70 4.69 -13.21
CA PHE A 126 -13.41 3.56 -12.33
C PHE A 126 -13.72 3.88 -10.87
N GLY A 127 -13.61 5.13 -10.43
CA GLY A 127 -14.06 5.56 -9.11
C GLY A 127 -15.57 5.39 -8.94
N THR A 128 -16.36 5.79 -9.93
CA THR A 128 -17.82 5.57 -9.90
C THR A 128 -18.18 4.09 -9.95
N TYR A 129 -17.48 3.33 -10.79
CA TYR A 129 -17.65 1.89 -10.89
C TYR A 129 -17.37 1.20 -9.54
N ASP A 130 -16.23 1.52 -8.93
CA ASP A 130 -15.79 0.99 -7.65
C ASP A 130 -16.75 1.37 -6.52
N LEU A 131 -17.20 2.63 -6.43
CA LEU A 131 -18.19 3.06 -5.44
C LEU A 131 -19.51 2.28 -5.53
N LYS A 132 -19.96 1.94 -6.74
CA LYS A 132 -21.19 1.16 -6.94
C LYS A 132 -21.02 -0.31 -6.61
N CYS A 133 -19.80 -0.84 -6.73
CA CYS A 133 -19.47 -2.25 -6.48
C CYS A 133 -18.87 -2.52 -5.11
N MET A 134 -18.52 -1.48 -4.37
CA MET A 134 -17.98 -1.54 -3.03
C MET A 134 -18.85 -2.38 -2.10
N HIS A 135 -18.21 -3.29 -1.36
CA HIS A 135 -18.88 -4.05 -0.32
C HIS A 135 -19.21 -3.11 0.86
N PRO A 136 -20.37 -3.24 1.52
CA PRO A 136 -20.74 -2.36 2.63
C PRO A 136 -19.68 -2.24 3.73
N CYS A 137 -18.91 -3.31 3.97
CA CYS A 137 -17.83 -3.31 4.96
C CYS A 137 -16.70 -2.31 4.66
N ARG A 138 -16.47 -1.87 3.41
CA ARG A 138 -15.39 -0.93 3.12
C ARG A 138 -15.58 0.40 3.84
N ALA A 139 -16.83 0.86 3.97
CA ALA A 139 -17.14 2.09 4.67
C ALA A 139 -16.92 1.99 6.20
N THR A 140 -17.00 0.79 6.77
CA THR A 140 -16.94 0.59 8.23
C THR A 140 -15.63 -0.04 8.70
N LEU A 141 -14.83 -0.66 7.82
CA LEU A 141 -13.67 -1.44 8.24
C LEU A 141 -12.67 -0.63 9.08
N ILE A 142 -12.32 0.59 8.68
CA ILE A 142 -11.39 1.43 9.46
C ILE A 142 -11.98 1.80 10.83
N PRO A 143 -13.23 2.32 10.94
CA PRO A 143 -13.92 2.44 12.22
C PRO A 143 -13.97 1.15 13.05
N ASP A 144 -14.26 0.02 12.43
CA ASP A 144 -14.33 -1.31 13.06
C ASP A 144 -12.98 -1.75 13.64
N LEU A 145 -11.88 -1.46 12.94
CA LEU A 145 -10.52 -1.73 13.44
C LEU A 145 -10.15 -0.79 14.61
N LYS A 146 -10.57 0.47 14.57
CA LYS A 146 -10.42 1.41 15.69
C LYS A 146 -11.25 0.98 16.91
N GLU A 147 -12.43 0.40 16.69
CA GLU A 147 -13.29 -0.13 17.75
C GLU A 147 -12.54 -1.18 18.58
N CYS A 148 -11.71 -2.01 17.95
CA CYS A 148 -10.88 -3.01 18.64
C CYS A 148 -9.96 -2.41 19.71
N TYR A 149 -9.50 -1.17 19.54
CA TYR A 149 -8.73 -0.45 20.56
C TYR A 149 -9.64 0.00 21.69
N SER A 150 -10.72 0.73 21.36
CA SER A 150 -11.64 1.29 22.35
C SER A 150 -12.34 0.22 23.20
N ALA A 151 -12.71 -0.91 22.60
CA ALA A 151 -13.35 -2.04 23.29
C ALA A 151 -12.41 -2.72 24.30
N ASN A 152 -11.10 -2.54 24.16
CA ASN A 152 -10.08 -3.01 25.10
C ASN A 152 -9.53 -1.86 25.98
N GLY A 153 -10.25 -0.74 26.04
CA GLY A 153 -9.90 0.43 26.86
C GLY A 153 -8.68 1.21 26.35
N LEU A 154 -8.24 1.02 25.11
CA LEU A 154 -7.13 1.74 24.51
C LEU A 154 -7.62 2.96 23.73
N ASP A 155 -6.75 3.95 23.55
CA ASP A 155 -7.07 5.10 22.71
C ASP A 155 -7.17 4.66 21.24
N PRO A 156 -8.32 4.81 20.55
CA PRO A 156 -8.47 4.48 19.14
C PRO A 156 -7.56 5.31 18.22
N LYS A 157 -6.97 6.42 18.70
CA LYS A 157 -5.97 7.19 17.96
C LYS A 157 -4.62 6.46 17.84
N LEU A 158 -4.36 5.42 18.63
CA LEU A 158 -3.15 4.60 18.45
C LEU A 158 -3.21 3.74 17.18
N PHE A 159 -4.40 3.55 16.59
CA PHE A 159 -4.55 2.81 15.35
C PHE A 159 -4.24 3.70 14.13
N ALA A 160 -3.11 3.42 13.46
CA ALA A 160 -2.77 3.93 12.14
C ALA A 160 -2.99 5.45 11.98
N THR A 161 -2.59 6.25 12.98
CA THR A 161 -2.65 7.72 12.87
C THR A 161 -1.25 8.33 12.78
N ASN A 162 -1.12 9.35 11.95
CA ASN A 162 0.08 10.19 11.87
C ASN A 162 0.22 11.07 13.13
N THR A 163 -0.83 11.16 13.95
CA THR A 163 -0.85 12.03 15.14
C THR A 163 -0.07 11.46 16.31
N SER A 164 0.36 10.20 16.26
CA SER A 164 1.07 9.56 17.36
C SER A 164 2.58 9.80 17.35
N ASN A 165 3.17 10.51 16.37
CA ASN A 165 4.63 10.68 16.22
C ASN A 165 5.38 9.34 16.40
N GLY A 166 4.87 8.28 15.78
CA GLY A 166 5.40 6.92 15.90
C GLY A 166 5.01 6.11 17.15
N ALA A 167 4.23 6.67 18.08
CA ALA A 167 3.80 6.00 19.31
C ALA A 167 2.64 5.00 19.09
N VAL A 168 2.92 3.86 18.45
CA VAL A 168 1.89 2.87 18.06
C VAL A 168 1.27 2.06 19.20
N ILE A 169 1.94 1.96 20.35
CA ILE A 169 1.46 1.23 21.55
C ILE A 169 1.30 2.16 22.76
N GLY A 170 1.35 3.47 22.55
CA GLY A 170 1.30 4.50 23.59
C GLY A 170 2.60 5.29 23.71
N SER A 171 2.55 6.47 24.33
CA SER A 171 3.71 7.35 24.55
C SER A 171 4.11 7.47 26.03
N THR A 172 3.35 6.83 26.92
CA THR A 172 3.65 6.75 28.36
C THR A 172 3.71 5.31 28.82
N LEU A 173 4.41 5.04 29.92
CA LEU A 173 4.49 3.70 30.51
C LEU A 173 3.11 3.12 30.82
N GLU A 174 2.18 3.94 31.32
CA GLU A 174 0.80 3.50 31.58
C GLU A 174 0.09 3.03 30.31
N GLN A 175 0.19 3.81 29.22
CA GLN A 175 -0.42 3.44 27.94
C GLN A 175 0.20 2.18 27.35
N VAL A 176 1.53 2.06 27.41
CA VAL A 176 2.29 0.89 26.95
C VAL A 176 1.88 -0.36 27.72
N ASN A 177 1.89 -0.30 29.05
CA ASN A 177 1.47 -1.42 29.90
C ASN A 177 0.03 -1.85 29.59
N LYS A 178 -0.86 -0.86 29.39
CA LYS A 178 -2.27 -1.11 29.05
C LYS A 178 -2.41 -1.77 27.68
N PHE A 179 -1.68 -1.30 26.68
CA PHE A 179 -1.66 -1.90 25.34
C PHE A 179 -1.10 -3.32 25.40
N CYS A 180 0.08 -3.50 25.99
CA CYS A 180 0.76 -4.79 26.05
C CYS A 180 -0.04 -5.83 26.84
N GLY A 181 -0.72 -5.44 27.91
CA GLY A 181 -1.65 -6.30 28.65
C GLY A 181 -2.91 -6.72 27.87
N ASN A 182 -3.28 -5.99 26.80
CA ASN A 182 -4.43 -6.30 25.94
C ASN A 182 -4.04 -6.70 24.51
N LYS A 183 -2.74 -6.81 24.21
CA LYS A 183 -2.21 -7.01 22.85
C LYS A 183 -2.92 -8.13 22.09
N ASP A 184 -3.03 -9.30 22.70
CA ASP A 184 -3.59 -10.47 22.01
C ASP A 184 -5.09 -10.32 21.74
N LYS A 185 -5.83 -9.64 22.61
CA LYS A 185 -7.25 -9.32 22.40
C LYS A 185 -7.43 -8.34 21.24
N VAL A 186 -6.59 -7.31 21.19
CA VAL A 186 -6.60 -6.32 20.10
C VAL A 186 -6.25 -7.01 18.78
N MET A 187 -5.16 -7.80 18.73
CA MET A 187 -4.74 -8.47 17.49
C MET A 187 -5.81 -9.47 17.00
N THR A 188 -6.43 -10.21 17.93
CA THR A 188 -7.55 -11.12 17.61
C THR A 188 -8.74 -10.36 17.04
N CYS A 189 -9.11 -9.22 17.64
CA CYS A 189 -10.20 -8.38 17.15
C CYS A 189 -9.90 -7.80 15.77
N LEU A 190 -8.71 -7.23 15.56
CA LEU A 190 -8.30 -6.67 14.27
C LEU A 190 -8.37 -7.72 13.16
N LYS A 191 -7.84 -8.92 13.44
CA LYS A 191 -7.92 -10.06 12.52
C LYS A 191 -9.36 -10.44 12.21
N ALA A 192 -10.22 -10.55 13.22
CA ALA A 192 -11.62 -10.92 13.03
C ALA A 192 -12.39 -9.89 12.17
N LYS A 193 -12.21 -8.59 12.44
CA LYS A 193 -12.83 -7.51 11.64
C LYS A 193 -12.30 -7.49 10.20
N ALA A 194 -11.00 -7.70 10.01
CA ALA A 194 -10.39 -7.81 8.69
C ALA A 194 -10.89 -9.04 7.92
N ASP A 195 -10.94 -10.21 8.54
CA ASP A 195 -11.38 -11.46 7.92
C ASP A 195 -12.89 -11.43 7.57
N ALA A 196 -13.69 -10.65 8.32
CA ALA A 196 -15.12 -10.44 8.05
C ALA A 196 -15.39 -9.51 6.84
N CYS A 197 -14.40 -8.77 6.36
CA CYS A 197 -14.54 -7.86 5.24
C CYS A 197 -13.78 -8.38 4.01
N PRO A 198 -14.46 -8.84 2.94
CA PRO A 198 -13.79 -9.39 1.75
C PRO A 198 -12.87 -8.38 1.04
N GLU A 199 -13.12 -7.09 1.20
CA GLU A 199 -12.28 -6.02 0.65
C GLU A 199 -11.11 -5.61 1.56
N SER A 200 -10.99 -6.22 2.74
CA SER A 200 -9.95 -5.90 3.72
C SER A 200 -8.54 -5.90 3.14
N PRO A 201 -8.08 -6.91 2.36
CA PRO A 201 -6.73 -6.89 1.80
C PRO A 201 -6.41 -5.64 0.97
N GLN A 202 -7.40 -5.11 0.23
CA GLN A 202 -7.23 -3.90 -0.58
C GLN A 202 -7.22 -2.64 0.30
N ILE A 203 -8.13 -2.55 1.26
CA ILE A 203 -8.24 -1.40 2.17
C ILE A 203 -7.01 -1.30 3.06
N LEU A 204 -6.63 -2.41 3.69
CA LEU A 204 -5.46 -2.51 4.55
C LEU A 204 -4.17 -2.19 3.77
N ARG A 205 -4.07 -2.63 2.51
CA ARG A 205 -2.97 -2.23 1.63
C ARG A 205 -2.98 -0.74 1.32
N ALA A 206 -4.15 -0.12 1.11
CA ALA A 206 -4.26 1.31 0.82
C ALA A 206 -3.79 2.19 2.00
N ILE A 207 -3.91 1.69 3.23
CA ILE A 207 -3.40 2.34 4.44
C ILE A 207 -2.07 1.75 4.95
N SER A 208 -1.40 0.92 4.15
CA SER A 208 -0.11 0.28 4.49
C SER A 208 -0.13 -0.50 5.81
N PHE A 209 -1.24 -1.12 6.17
CA PHE A 209 -1.38 -1.89 7.41
C PHE A 209 -1.37 -3.39 7.13
N ASP A 210 -0.38 -4.10 7.68
CA ASP A 210 -0.33 -5.57 7.67
C ASP A 210 -0.51 -6.08 9.10
N ILE A 211 -1.63 -6.76 9.37
CA ILE A 211 -1.95 -7.27 10.71
C ILE A 211 -0.92 -8.28 11.20
N THR A 212 -0.35 -9.10 10.31
CA THR A 212 0.63 -10.13 10.67
C THR A 212 1.95 -9.47 11.05
N ALA A 213 2.43 -8.53 10.22
CA ALA A 213 3.63 -7.76 10.50
C ALA A 213 3.44 -6.91 11.78
N PHE A 214 2.29 -6.26 11.93
CA PHE A 214 1.96 -5.48 13.11
C PHE A 214 1.95 -6.32 14.38
N THR A 215 1.35 -7.52 14.35
CA THR A 215 1.32 -8.46 15.48
C THR A 215 2.74 -8.82 15.96
N LYS A 216 3.66 -9.07 15.02
CA LYS A 216 5.08 -9.31 15.35
C LYS A 216 5.74 -8.08 15.92
N TYR A 217 5.53 -6.93 15.28
CA TYR A 217 6.07 -5.64 15.69
C TYR A 217 5.70 -5.30 17.13
N VAL A 218 4.41 -5.36 17.47
CA VAL A 218 3.95 -5.09 18.83
C VAL A 218 4.43 -6.16 19.83
N GLY A 219 4.64 -7.40 19.38
CA GLY A 219 5.26 -8.44 20.21
C GLY A 219 6.70 -8.09 20.61
N ILE A 220 7.49 -7.55 19.68
CA ILE A 220 8.86 -7.07 19.97
C ILE A 220 8.82 -5.85 20.88
N LEU A 221 7.98 -4.85 20.58
CA LEU A 221 7.89 -3.64 21.39
C LEU A 221 7.48 -3.93 22.84
N CYS A 222 6.49 -4.80 23.05
CA CYS A 222 6.06 -5.20 24.39
C CYS A 222 7.10 -6.06 25.13
N SER A 223 8.10 -6.60 24.43
CA SER A 223 9.22 -7.29 25.09
C SER A 223 10.33 -6.35 25.58
N ASP A 224 10.32 -5.10 25.13
CA ASP A 224 11.29 -4.07 25.51
C ASP A 224 10.65 -2.67 25.57
N GLU A 225 9.70 -2.53 26.49
CA GLU A 225 8.89 -1.32 26.68
C GLU A 225 9.74 -0.08 26.99
N LYS A 226 10.84 -0.27 27.74
CA LYS A 226 11.76 0.80 28.11
C LYS A 226 12.49 1.35 26.88
N SER A 227 13.10 0.48 26.08
CA SER A 227 13.78 0.92 24.85
C SER A 227 12.78 1.50 23.84
N TYR A 228 11.54 1.01 23.80
CA TYR A 228 10.49 1.62 22.98
C TYR A 228 10.20 3.07 23.41
N LEU A 229 9.91 3.32 24.68
CA LEU A 229 9.60 4.68 25.18
C LEU A 229 10.79 5.63 24.99
N THR A 230 12.01 5.18 25.26
CA THR A 230 13.22 5.97 24.97
C THR A 230 13.42 6.17 23.46
N GLY A 231 13.07 5.17 22.66
CA GLY A 231 13.11 5.23 21.20
C GLY A 231 12.22 6.30 20.60
N LEU A 232 11.03 6.53 21.17
CA LEU A 232 10.15 7.63 20.74
C LEU A 232 10.85 8.98 20.80
N GLN A 233 11.71 9.21 21.80
CA GLN A 233 12.49 10.44 21.91
C GLN A 233 13.68 10.45 20.93
N CYS A 234 14.37 9.33 20.77
CA CYS A 234 15.50 9.23 19.83
C CYS A 234 15.06 9.51 18.39
N PHE A 235 13.91 8.96 17.97
CA PHE A 235 13.45 8.98 16.58
C PHE A 235 12.46 10.11 16.25
N ALA A 236 12.12 10.96 17.22
CA ALA A 236 11.19 12.09 17.02
C ALA A 236 11.63 13.08 15.92
N GLU A 237 12.95 13.21 15.70
CA GLU A 237 13.52 14.11 14.71
C GLU A 237 14.55 13.36 13.86
N THR A 238 14.44 13.44 12.53
CA THR A 238 15.45 12.88 11.63
C THR A 238 16.73 13.70 11.64
N THR A 239 17.82 13.12 11.15
CA THR A 239 19.07 13.84 10.88
C THR A 239 19.35 13.83 9.38
N PRO A 240 20.18 14.76 8.87
CA PRO A 240 20.55 14.77 7.46
C PRO A 240 21.15 13.44 6.98
N GLU A 241 21.88 12.72 7.83
CA GLU A 241 22.43 11.41 7.50
C GLU A 241 21.34 10.35 7.30
N VAL A 242 20.30 10.37 8.14
CA VAL A 242 19.13 9.48 8.02
C VAL A 242 18.36 9.81 6.74
N ASP A 243 18.16 11.10 6.44
CA ASP A 243 17.48 11.53 5.22
C ASP A 243 18.23 11.08 3.96
N ILE A 244 19.57 11.12 3.98
CA ILE A 244 20.41 10.61 2.89
C ILE A 244 20.21 9.10 2.69
N CYS A 245 20.14 8.33 3.78
CA CYS A 245 19.86 6.89 3.70
C CYS A 245 18.51 6.62 3.03
N GLN A 246 17.44 7.26 3.51
CA GLN A 246 16.08 7.12 2.96
C GLN A 246 15.99 7.54 1.48
N GLN A 247 16.68 8.62 1.09
CA GLN A 247 16.75 9.06 -0.30
C GLN A 247 17.45 8.03 -1.18
N LYS A 248 18.57 7.45 -0.72
CA LYS A 248 19.29 6.40 -1.45
C LYS A 248 18.43 5.15 -1.64
N GLN A 249 17.71 4.71 -0.60
CA GLN A 249 16.78 3.60 -0.71
C GLN A 249 15.70 3.89 -1.75
N SER A 250 15.06 5.07 -1.67
CA SER A 250 14.01 5.48 -2.60
C SER A 250 14.50 5.45 -4.04
N GLN A 251 15.68 5.98 -4.31
CA GLN A 251 16.30 5.96 -5.63
C GLN A 251 16.62 4.54 -6.10
N ALA A 252 17.15 3.69 -5.23
CA ALA A 252 17.50 2.31 -5.57
C ALA A 252 16.26 1.47 -5.90
N VAL A 253 15.18 1.61 -5.12
CA VAL A 253 13.90 0.93 -5.38
C VAL A 253 13.30 1.42 -6.70
N MET A 254 13.27 2.73 -6.95
CA MET A 254 12.78 3.28 -8.22
C MET A 254 13.58 2.75 -9.41
N GLN A 255 14.91 2.66 -9.30
CA GLN A 255 15.76 2.10 -10.35
C GLN A 255 15.46 0.60 -10.58
N LEU A 256 15.29 -0.17 -9.51
CA LEU A 256 14.91 -1.58 -9.59
C LEU A 256 13.56 -1.77 -10.30
N GLU A 257 12.56 -0.95 -9.96
CA GLU A 257 11.25 -0.96 -10.62
C GLU A 257 11.35 -0.64 -12.11
N MET A 258 12.09 0.43 -12.46
CA MET A 258 12.31 0.80 -13.86
C MET A 258 12.97 -0.34 -14.65
N GLN A 259 13.96 -1.01 -14.05
CA GLN A 259 14.66 -2.12 -14.69
C GLN A 259 13.76 -3.37 -14.81
N ALA A 260 12.94 -3.65 -13.81
CA ALA A 260 11.98 -4.76 -13.85
C ALA A 260 10.93 -4.56 -14.95
N ASN A 261 10.40 -3.33 -15.08
CA ASN A 261 9.40 -2.97 -16.08
C ASN A 261 9.93 -3.01 -17.53
N GLN A 262 11.26 -2.99 -17.72
CA GLN A 262 11.89 -3.19 -19.03
C GLN A 262 11.89 -4.67 -19.49
N GLY A 263 11.28 -5.58 -18.73
CA GLY A 263 10.92 -6.93 -19.16
C GLY A 263 12.06 -7.95 -19.19
N LYS A 264 13.20 -7.65 -18.55
CA LYS A 264 14.41 -8.51 -18.57
C LYS A 264 14.76 -9.13 -17.21
N TRP A 265 13.86 -9.05 -16.24
CA TRP A 265 14.11 -9.51 -14.87
C TRP A 265 13.30 -10.76 -14.57
N SER A 266 13.99 -11.81 -14.09
CA SER A 266 13.31 -12.91 -13.40
C SER A 266 12.83 -12.43 -12.03
N GLU A 267 11.78 -13.07 -11.52
CA GLU A 267 11.24 -12.82 -10.19
C GLU A 267 12.32 -13.00 -9.10
N ASP A 268 13.12 -14.06 -9.20
CA ASP A 268 14.25 -14.33 -8.29
C ASP A 268 15.30 -13.22 -8.28
N ARG A 269 15.66 -12.70 -9.46
CA ARG A 269 16.60 -11.58 -9.59
C ARG A 269 16.02 -10.31 -8.97
N PHE A 270 14.74 -10.03 -9.20
CA PHE A 270 14.06 -8.88 -8.62
C PHE A 270 14.08 -8.93 -7.10
N TYR A 271 13.68 -10.05 -6.50
CA TYR A 271 13.67 -10.19 -5.05
C TYR A 271 15.08 -10.17 -4.45
N THR A 272 16.07 -10.76 -5.11
CA THR A 272 17.47 -10.69 -4.64
C THR A 272 17.93 -9.24 -4.52
N SER A 273 17.77 -8.43 -5.58
CA SER A 273 18.12 -7.02 -5.55
C SER A 273 17.28 -6.21 -4.57
N LEU A 274 16.00 -6.54 -4.41
CA LEU A 274 15.14 -5.90 -3.41
C LEU A 274 15.67 -6.16 -1.98
N CYS A 275 16.10 -7.40 -1.69
CA CYS A 275 16.67 -7.77 -0.40
C CYS A 275 18.01 -7.08 -0.15
N GLU A 276 18.88 -6.98 -1.16
CA GLU A 276 20.13 -6.21 -1.09
C GLU A 276 19.86 -4.74 -0.74
N ILE A 277 18.90 -4.10 -1.41
CA ILE A 277 18.50 -2.72 -1.12
C ILE A 277 17.97 -2.60 0.32
N THR A 278 17.17 -3.57 0.77
CA THR A 278 16.63 -3.60 2.15
C THR A 278 17.75 -3.61 3.18
N TYR A 279 18.67 -4.57 3.09
CA TYR A 279 19.73 -4.69 4.07
C TYR A 279 20.71 -3.52 4.01
N ALA A 280 21.02 -3.00 2.82
CA ALA A 280 21.82 -1.79 2.67
C ALA A 280 21.15 -0.59 3.35
N GLN A 281 19.82 -0.46 3.25
CA GLN A 281 19.08 0.59 3.95
C GLN A 281 19.16 0.42 5.47
N ILE A 282 18.89 -0.79 5.98
CA ILE A 282 18.94 -1.06 7.43
C ILE A 282 20.33 -0.71 7.96
N THR A 283 21.41 -1.12 7.29
CA THR A 283 22.78 -0.78 7.68
C THR A 283 23.01 0.73 7.69
N CYS A 284 22.56 1.44 6.65
CA CYS A 284 22.71 2.88 6.55
C CYS A 284 21.97 3.60 7.68
N ASP A 285 20.70 3.28 7.89
CA ASP A 285 19.85 3.90 8.92
C ASP A 285 20.40 3.62 10.32
N ILE A 286 20.71 2.37 10.65
CA ILE A 286 21.25 2.01 11.97
C ILE A 286 22.57 2.74 12.23
N ALA A 287 23.45 2.84 11.23
CA ALA A 287 24.69 3.60 11.35
C ALA A 287 24.42 5.11 11.52
N ALA A 288 23.48 5.69 10.79
CA ALA A 288 23.11 7.10 10.90
C ALA A 288 22.52 7.43 12.28
N TRP A 289 21.56 6.64 12.75
CA TRP A 289 20.94 6.81 14.07
C TRP A 289 21.92 6.61 15.21
N SER A 290 22.86 5.65 15.07
CA SER A 290 23.90 5.43 16.09
C SER A 290 24.85 6.63 16.28
N LYS A 291 24.93 7.53 15.28
CA LYS A 291 25.74 8.76 15.33
C LYS A 291 24.95 9.97 15.82
N LYS A 292 23.61 9.87 15.96
CA LYS A 292 22.79 10.98 16.43
C LYS A 292 23.18 11.33 17.86
N ASN A 293 23.63 12.56 18.08
CA ASN A 293 24.03 13.05 19.39
C ASN A 293 22.80 13.45 20.22
N HIS A 294 22.05 12.46 20.70
CA HIS A 294 20.88 12.64 21.56
C HIS A 294 20.90 11.61 22.69
N GLU A 295 20.58 12.01 23.92
CA GLU A 295 20.70 11.16 25.12
C GLU A 295 19.85 9.88 25.04
N ALA A 296 18.72 9.95 24.34
CA ALA A 296 17.84 8.81 24.12
C ALA A 296 18.35 7.82 23.05
N CYS A 297 19.31 8.21 22.20
CA CYS A 297 19.84 7.36 21.12
C CYS A 297 20.94 6.41 21.61
N ILE A 298 20.62 5.63 22.64
CA ILE A 298 21.53 4.64 23.24
C ILE A 298 21.58 3.33 22.43
N PRO A 299 22.64 2.50 22.58
CA PRO A 299 22.78 1.24 21.84
C PRO A 299 21.58 0.29 21.94
N ALA A 300 20.89 0.24 23.09
CA ALA A 300 19.69 -0.58 23.26
C ALA A 300 18.53 -0.13 22.35
N VAL A 301 18.31 1.17 22.21
CA VAL A 301 17.27 1.76 21.34
C VAL A 301 17.58 1.50 19.87
N ILE A 302 18.84 1.68 19.48
CA ILE A 302 19.30 1.38 18.12
C ILE A 302 19.18 -0.12 17.81
N GLY A 303 19.56 -0.98 18.77
CA GLY A 303 19.41 -2.43 18.67
C GLY A 303 17.95 -2.87 18.55
N LEU A 304 17.02 -2.22 19.27
CA LEU A 304 15.59 -2.46 19.13
C LEU A 304 15.10 -2.12 17.70
N ARG A 305 15.50 -0.96 17.16
CA ARG A 305 15.17 -0.59 15.78
C ARG A 305 15.70 -1.62 14.78
N GLN A 306 16.98 -2.00 14.91
CA GLN A 306 17.59 -3.03 14.05
C GLN A 306 16.81 -4.34 14.10
N LYS A 307 16.43 -4.80 15.30
CA LYS A 307 15.63 -6.02 15.49
C LYS A 307 14.27 -5.92 14.80
N LEU A 308 13.59 -4.77 14.89
CA LEU A 308 12.30 -4.55 14.23
C LEU A 308 12.42 -4.59 12.72
N GLU A 309 13.38 -3.85 12.14
CA GLU A 309 13.60 -3.82 10.68
C GLU A 309 13.98 -5.20 10.12
N CYS A 310 14.84 -5.93 10.83
CA CYS A 310 15.21 -7.29 10.47
C CYS A 310 14.04 -8.28 10.58
N GLU A 311 13.16 -8.14 11.58
CA GLU A 311 12.00 -9.02 11.69
C GLU A 311 10.92 -8.72 10.64
N LEU A 312 10.80 -7.45 10.23
CA LEU A 312 9.86 -6.99 9.20
C LEU A 312 10.35 -7.22 7.77
N SER A 313 11.64 -7.51 7.59
CA SER A 313 12.18 -7.88 6.28
C SER A 313 11.41 -9.05 5.67
N ALA A 314 11.15 -8.98 4.36
CA ALA A 314 10.33 -9.96 3.66
C ALA A 314 10.87 -11.38 3.88
N PRO A 315 10.01 -12.41 4.05
CA PRO A 315 10.47 -13.78 4.31
C PRO A 315 11.49 -14.30 3.28
N GLN A 316 11.33 -13.89 2.01
CA GLN A 316 12.25 -14.23 0.93
C GLN A 316 13.68 -13.73 1.19
N CYS A 317 13.82 -12.56 1.84
CA CYS A 317 15.11 -11.99 2.21
C CYS A 317 15.78 -12.73 3.36
N LYS A 318 14.99 -13.35 4.25
CA LYS A 318 15.51 -14.17 5.35
C LYS A 318 15.97 -15.54 4.88
N SER A 319 15.32 -16.11 3.86
CA SER A 319 15.70 -17.40 3.27
C SER A 319 16.84 -17.33 2.25
N ASN A 320 17.24 -16.13 1.82
CA ASN A 320 18.33 -15.97 0.87
C ASN A 320 19.69 -16.23 1.56
N THR A 321 20.19 -17.45 1.42
CA THR A 321 21.41 -17.92 2.10
C THR A 321 22.64 -17.06 1.79
N LYS A 322 22.76 -16.52 0.58
CA LYS A 322 23.88 -15.64 0.21
C LYS A 322 23.92 -14.36 1.04
N LEU A 323 22.76 -13.77 1.30
CA LEU A 323 22.65 -12.56 2.13
C LEU A 323 22.75 -12.90 3.62
N ALA A 324 22.23 -14.06 4.03
CA ALA A 324 22.31 -14.52 5.43
C ALA A 324 23.76 -14.81 5.87
N GLU A 325 24.63 -15.22 4.95
CA GLU A 325 26.05 -15.52 5.21
C GLU A 325 26.97 -14.29 5.11
N ASP A 326 26.46 -13.14 4.64
CA ASP A 326 27.25 -11.93 4.53
C ASP A 326 27.55 -11.35 5.93
N PRO A 327 28.83 -11.23 6.34
CA PRO A 327 29.20 -10.67 7.65
C PRO A 327 28.84 -9.18 7.81
N SER A 328 28.51 -8.48 6.71
CA SER A 328 28.03 -7.11 6.72
C SER A 328 26.50 -7.00 6.83
N ASN A 329 25.77 -8.12 6.80
CA ASN A 329 24.33 -8.14 6.96
C ASN A 329 23.96 -7.78 8.41
N PRO A 330 23.24 -6.66 8.64
CA PRO A 330 22.85 -6.24 9.99
C PRO A 330 21.86 -7.23 10.63
N CYS A 331 21.26 -8.11 9.84
CA CYS A 331 20.35 -9.15 10.30
C CYS A 331 21.04 -10.53 10.43
N ALA A 332 22.33 -10.65 10.06
CA ALA A 332 23.10 -11.87 10.25
C ALA A 332 23.65 -11.93 11.68
N GLY A 333 22.90 -12.54 12.61
CA GLY A 333 23.35 -12.61 14.00
C GLY A 333 22.44 -13.35 15.00
N LYS A 334 22.78 -14.64 15.22
CA LYS A 334 22.63 -15.47 16.44
C LYS A 334 21.31 -15.43 17.23
N GLY A 335 20.17 -15.60 16.56
CA GLY A 335 19.00 -16.18 17.22
C GLY A 335 19.18 -17.69 17.34
N THR A 336 19.26 -18.23 18.55
CA THR A 336 18.91 -19.61 18.82
C THR A 336 17.53 -19.87 18.23
N HIS A 337 17.48 -20.49 17.06
CA HIS A 337 16.28 -21.15 16.56
C HIS A 337 16.00 -22.34 17.47
N ALA A 338 15.36 -22.08 18.61
CA ALA A 338 14.49 -23.09 19.19
C ALA A 338 13.37 -23.31 18.17
N ALA A 339 13.42 -24.48 17.55
CA ALA A 339 12.47 -24.96 16.57
C ALA A 339 11.02 -24.74 17.03
N LEU A 340 10.26 -24.01 16.23
CA LEU A 340 8.83 -24.23 16.11
C LEU A 340 8.64 -25.01 14.82
N GLU A 341 8.83 -26.32 14.95
CA GLU A 341 8.34 -27.31 13.99
C GLU A 341 6.81 -27.36 14.00
N GLY A 342 6.23 -27.56 12.81
CA GLY A 342 4.82 -27.90 12.59
C GLY A 342 4.01 -26.73 12.03
N THR A 343 3.40 -26.77 10.86
CA THR A 343 3.06 -27.88 9.97
C THR A 343 2.79 -27.34 8.57
N ASN A 344 3.15 -28.14 7.56
CA ASN A 344 2.84 -27.95 6.15
C ASN A 344 1.37 -27.57 5.91
N SER A 345 1.14 -26.43 5.24
CA SER A 345 -0.04 -26.23 4.42
C SER A 345 0.34 -25.39 3.20
N ALA A 346 0.73 -26.10 2.15
CA ALA A 346 0.76 -25.56 0.81
C ALA A 346 -0.66 -25.12 0.42
N ARG A 347 -0.93 -23.82 0.41
CA ARG A 347 -2.08 -23.24 -0.28
C ARG A 347 -1.66 -21.94 -0.98
N SER A 348 -1.69 -22.03 -2.32
CA SER A 348 -1.70 -20.96 -3.33
C SER A 348 -1.04 -19.63 -2.96
N ALA A 349 0.23 -19.49 -3.36
CA ALA A 349 0.87 -18.21 -3.54
C ALA A 349 0.22 -17.51 -4.76
N THR A 350 -0.77 -16.65 -4.50
CA THR A 350 -1.21 -15.68 -5.50
C THR A 350 -0.14 -14.59 -5.58
N LEU A 351 0.58 -14.56 -6.70
CA LEU A 351 1.48 -13.50 -7.14
C LEU A 351 0.81 -12.12 -6.96
N VAL A 352 1.29 -11.31 -6.01
CA VAL A 352 0.87 -9.91 -5.91
C VAL A 352 2.08 -9.04 -5.55
N ASN A 353 2.68 -8.45 -6.59
CA ASN A 353 3.53 -7.24 -6.62
C ASN A 353 4.32 -6.91 -5.34
N GLY A 354 5.46 -7.58 -5.15
CA GLY A 354 6.50 -7.23 -4.16
C GLY A 354 7.15 -5.85 -4.34
N VAL A 355 6.82 -5.14 -5.42
CA VAL A 355 7.22 -3.74 -5.66
C VAL A 355 6.56 -2.77 -4.68
N LEU A 356 5.29 -3.01 -4.29
CA LEU A 356 4.61 -2.12 -3.36
C LEU A 356 5.23 -2.21 -1.96
N LEU A 357 5.67 -3.37 -1.47
CA LEU A 357 6.18 -3.51 -0.09
C LEU A 357 7.37 -2.57 0.26
N HIS A 358 8.08 -2.03 -0.72
CA HIS A 358 9.27 -1.19 -0.51
C HIS A 358 9.03 0.31 -0.58
N THR A 359 8.11 0.77 -1.43
CA THR A 359 7.56 2.12 -1.25
C THR A 359 6.86 2.25 0.10
N PHE A 360 6.49 1.10 0.70
CA PHE A 360 5.79 1.00 1.98
C PHE A 360 6.73 1.02 3.18
N LEU A 361 8.00 0.65 3.07
CA LEU A 361 8.97 0.90 4.15
C LEU A 361 9.28 2.39 4.26
N ILE A 362 9.40 3.08 3.12
CA ILE A 362 9.63 4.54 3.07
C ILE A 362 8.39 5.31 3.53
N ALA A 363 7.18 4.87 3.16
CA ALA A 363 5.94 5.45 3.67
C ALA A 363 5.67 5.10 5.13
N ALA A 364 5.95 3.87 5.60
CA ALA A 364 5.78 3.51 7.01
C ALA A 364 6.82 4.19 7.91
N ILE A 365 8.05 4.39 7.44
CA ILE A 365 9.07 5.19 8.13
C ILE A 365 8.69 6.67 8.09
N ALA A 366 8.12 7.19 6.99
CA ALA A 366 7.55 8.54 6.93
C ALA A 366 6.23 8.73 7.71
N LEU A 367 5.55 7.64 8.09
CA LEU A 367 4.36 7.63 8.96
C LEU A 367 4.74 7.40 10.44
N LEU A 368 6.02 7.14 10.71
CA LEU A 368 6.65 7.18 12.04
C LEU A 368 7.40 8.51 12.28
N TYR A 369 7.28 9.50 11.37
CA TYR A 369 7.71 10.89 11.54
C TYR A 369 6.52 11.85 11.52
#